data_AF-A0A965H1R4-F1
#
_entry.id   AF-A0A965H1R4-F1
#
_cell.length_a   1.000
_cell.length_b   1.000
_cell.length_c   1.000
_cell.angle_alpha   90.00
_cell.angle_beta   90.00
_cell.angle_gamma   90.00
#
_symmetry.space_group_name_H-M   'P 1'
#
loop_
_entity.id
_entity.type
_entity.pdbx_description
1 polymer ?
#
loop_
_entity_poly.entity_id
_entity_poly.type
_entity_poly.pdbx_seq_one_letter_code
_entity_poly.pdbx_strand_id
1 'polypeptide(L)' 'MKSMDLTQVGAGREVRVSRLECAPGTCQRLREMGFCENALVRKIRGGADLVALLLSSASISRLQA' A
#
# COMPACT_ATOMS: atom_id res chain seq x y z
N MET A 1 -6.09 -13.44 -12.21
CA MET A 1 -6.43 -12.22 -11.41
C MET A 1 -5.91 -11.01 -12.17
N LYS A 2 -6.70 -9.93 -12.28
CA LYS A 2 -6.31 -8.73 -13.04
C LYS A 2 -5.55 -7.77 -12.12
N SER A 3 -4.28 -7.49 -12.43
CA SER A 3 -3.51 -6.41 -11.80
C SER A 3 -3.76 -5.09 -12.54
N MET A 4 -3.65 -3.99 -11.82
CA MET A 4 -3.73 -2.64 -12.38
C MET A 4 -2.81 -1.71 -11.60
N ASP A 5 -2.43 -0.60 -12.22
CA ASP A 5 -1.61 0.41 -11.55
C ASP A 5 -2.43 1.13 -10.47
N LEU A 6 -1.81 1.45 -9.34
CA LEU A 6 -2.48 2.15 -8.23
C LEU A 6 -2.99 3.55 -8.63
N THR A 7 -2.41 4.17 -9.67
CA THR A 7 -2.90 5.40 -10.30
C THR A 7 -4.28 5.23 -10.92
N GLN A 8 -4.60 4.05 -11.46
CA GLN A 8 -5.89 3.72 -12.09
C GLN A 8 -6.99 3.38 -11.07
N VAL A 9 -6.63 3.15 -9.81
CA VAL A 9 -7.57 2.86 -8.72
C VAL A 9 -8.27 4.17 -8.31
N GLY A 10 -9.58 4.14 -8.07
CA GLY A 10 -10.29 5.30 -7.54
C GLY A 10 -9.89 5.65 -6.09
N ALA A 11 -9.96 6.92 -5.70
CA ALA A 11 -9.79 7.30 -4.30
C ALA A 11 -10.86 6.63 -3.41
N GLY A 12 -10.51 6.34 -2.16
CA GLY A 12 -11.35 5.62 -1.19
C GLY A 12 -11.38 4.10 -1.37
N ARG A 13 -10.75 3.55 -2.41
CA ARG A 13 -10.76 2.11 -2.68
C ARG A 13 -9.62 1.38 -1.97
N GLU A 14 -9.92 0.17 -1.50
CA GLU A 14 -8.96 -0.76 -0.92
C GLU A 14 -8.52 -1.78 -1.97
N VAL A 15 -7.21 -2.00 -2.05
CA VAL A 15 -6.59 -2.94 -2.99
C VAL A 15 -5.45 -3.68 -2.29
N ARG A 16 -5.12 -4.87 -2.78
CA ARG A 16 -3.91 -5.58 -2.36
C ARG A 16 -2.77 -5.30 -3.33
N VAL A 17 -1.59 -5.02 -2.79
CA VAL A 17 -0.37 -4.89 -3.58
C VAL A 17 -0.05 -6.27 -4.16
N SER A 18 -0.05 -6.38 -5.48
CA SER A 18 0.36 -7.64 -6.14
C SER A 18 1.86 -7.70 -6.36
N ARG A 19 2.46 -6.57 -6.76
CA ARG A 19 3.89 -6.40 -7.02
C ARG A 19 4.27 -4.93 -6.89
N LEU A 20 5.51 -4.68 -6.49
CA LEU A 20 6.13 -3.36 -6.59
C LEU A 20 6.98 -3.27 -7.86
N GLU A 21 6.69 -2.28 -8.70
CA GLU A 21 7.46 -1.98 -9.92
C GLU A 21 7.97 -0.54 -9.84
N CYS A 22 9.21 -0.39 -9.41
CA CYS A 22 9.89 0.88 -9.14
C CYS A 22 11.40 0.71 -9.20
N ALA A 23 12.16 1.81 -9.11
CA ALA A 23 13.62 1.73 -8.93
C ALA A 23 13.97 0.90 -7.68
N PRO A 24 15.04 0.07 -7.68
CA PRO A 24 15.33 -0.87 -6.61
C PRO A 24 15.34 -0.25 -5.20
N GLY A 25 15.98 0.91 -5.04
CA GLY A 25 16.02 1.62 -3.75
C GLY A 25 14.66 2.13 -3.27
N THR A 26 13.79 2.54 -4.20
CA THR A 26 12.41 2.94 -3.88
C THR A 26 11.58 1.75 -3.45
N CYS A 27 11.68 0.63 -4.16
CA CYS A 27 10.95 -0.59 -3.80
C CYS A 27 11.40 -1.13 -2.43
N GLN A 28 12.70 -1.05 -2.13
CA GLN A 28 13.21 -1.42 -0.82
C GLN A 28 12.59 -0.54 0.28
N ARG A 29 12.61 0.79 0.13
CA ARG A 29 11.99 1.72 1.09
C ARG A 29 10.50 1.48 1.27
N LEU A 30 9.76 1.21 0.19
CA LEU A 30 8.33 0.87 0.26
C LEU A 30 8.11 -0.39 1.10
N ARG A 31 8.92 -1.44 0.91
CA ARG A 31 8.84 -2.67 1.72
C ARG A 31 9.19 -2.41 3.18
N GLU A 32 10.21 -1.60 3.46
CA GLU A 32 10.58 -1.19 4.83
C GLU A 32 9.42 -0.43 5.53
N MET A 33 8.65 0.34 4.78
CA MET A 33 7.43 1.00 5.29
C MET A 33 6.20 0.07 5.39
N GLY A 34 6.28 -1.16 4.90
CA GLY A 34 5.18 -2.14 4.93
C GLY A 34 4.34 -2.23 3.65
N PHE A 35 4.65 -1.46 2.61
CA PHE A 35 4.01 -1.56 1.28
C PHE A 35 4.55 -2.75 0.47
N CYS A 36 4.64 -3.94 1.08
CA CYS A 36 5.13 -5.15 0.43
C CYS A 36 4.03 -5.88 -0.34
N GLU A 37 4.41 -6.90 -1.09
CA GLU A 37 3.50 -7.81 -1.78
C GLU A 37 2.49 -8.41 -0.78
N ASN A 38 1.21 -8.43 -1.17
CA ASN A 38 0.02 -8.75 -0.37
C ASN A 38 -0.42 -7.72 0.68
N ALA A 39 0.28 -6.61 0.86
CA ALA A 39 -0.18 -5.54 1.74
C ALA A 39 -1.55 -5.01 1.28
N LEU A 40 -2.47 -4.82 2.23
CA LEU A 40 -3.75 -4.15 1.97
C LEU A 40 -3.53 -2.64 2.09
N VAL A 41 -3.91 -1.90 1.06
CA VAL A 41 -3.74 -0.45 1.01
C VAL A 41 -5.03 0.23 0.59
N ARG A 42 -5.31 1.41 1.14
CA ARG A 42 -6.42 2.26 0.74
C ARG A 42 -5.90 3.50 0.03
N LYS A 43 -6.31 3.72 -1.21
CA LYS A 43 -5.97 4.96 -1.92
C LYS A 43 -6.73 6.12 -1.29
N ILE A 44 -6.02 7.16 -0.87
CA ILE A 44 -6.62 8.38 -0.31
C ILE A 44 -6.80 9.43 -1.40
N ARG A 45 -5.76 9.66 -2.21
CA ARG A 45 -5.76 10.62 -3.32
C ARG A 45 -4.74 10.20 -4.39
N GLY A 46 -4.95 10.60 -5.63
CA GLY A 46 -3.95 10.54 -6.70
C GLY A 46 -3.87 11.87 -7.45
N GLY A 47 -2.87 12.02 -8.32
CA GLY A 47 -2.57 13.25 -9.05
C GLY A 47 -1.06 13.42 -9.15
N ALA A 48 -0.56 14.62 -8.81
CA ALA A 48 0.88 14.87 -8.69
C ALA A 48 1.53 13.97 -7.62
N ASP A 49 0.84 13.76 -6.50
CA ASP A 49 1.26 12.87 -5.42
C ASP A 49 0.27 11.72 -5.24
N LEU A 50 0.80 10.51 -5.13
CA LEU A 50 0.02 9.32 -4.81
C LEU A 50 0.03 9.11 -3.29
N VAL A 51 -1.13 9.30 -2.65
CA VAL A 51 -1.29 9.10 -1.21
C VAL A 51 -2.12 7.85 -0.97
N ALA A 52 -1.53 6.88 -0.28
CA ALA A 52 -2.18 5.65 0.13
C ALA A 52 -1.90 5.35 1.61
N LEU A 53 -2.89 4.77 2.27
CA LEU A 53 -2.79 4.31 3.65
C LEU A 53 -2.56 2.80 3.67
N LEU A 54 -1.55 2.35 4.40
CA LEU A 54 -1.38 0.94 4.73
C LEU A 54 -2.43 0.52 5.75
N LEU A 55 -3.20 -0.51 5.40
CA LEU A 55 -4.14 -1.16 6.28
C LEU A 55 -3.46 -2.41 6.84
N SER A 56 -2.66 -2.23 7.89
CA SER A 56 -2.10 -3.36 8.60
C SER A 56 -3.22 -4.07 9.36
N SER A 57 -3.39 -5.38 9.13
CA SER A 57 -4.24 -6.22 9.97
C SER A 57 -3.61 -6.56 11.33
N ALA A 58 -2.57 -5.82 11.74
CA ALA A 58 -2.09 -5.87 13.10
C ALA A 58 -3.21 -5.29 13.98
N SER A 59 -4.11 -6.16 14.42
CA SER A 59 -4.79 -5.96 15.69
C SER A 59 -3.67 -5.64 16.68
N ILE A 60 -3.59 -4.38 17.11
CA ILE A 60 -2.88 -4.05 18.36
C ILE A 60 -3.73 -4.69 19.46
N SER A 61 -3.60 -6.01 19.59
CA SER A 61 -4.14 -6.76 20.71
C SER A 61 -3.20 -6.50 21.88
N ARG A 62 -3.45 -5.38 22.58
CA ARG A 62 -2.90 -5.01 23.89
C ARG A 62 -1.38 -4.79 23.96
N LEU A 63 -0.98 -3.52 24.10
CA LEU A 63 -0.02 -3.18 25.16
C LEU A 63 -0.86 -2.90 26.41
N GLN A 64 -0.96 -3.88 27.32
CA GLN A 64 -1.27 -3.58 28.70
C GLN A 64 0.06 -3.28 29.39
N ALA A 65 0.22 -2.06 29.89
CA ALA A 65 1.16 -1.73 30.95
C ALA A 65 0.45 -1.95 32.30
#